data_AF-A0A9P5NN01-F1
#
_entry.id   AF-A0A9P5NN01-F1
#
_cell.length_a   1.000
_cell.length_b   1.000
_cell.length_c   1.000
_cell.angle_alpha   90.00
_cell.angle_beta   90.00
_cell.angle_gamma   90.00
#
_symmetry.space_group_name_H-M   'P 1'
#
loop_
_entity.id
_entity.type
_entity.pdbx_description
1 polymer ?
#
loop_
_entity_poly.entity_id
_entity_poly.type
_entity_poly.pdbx_seq_one_letter_code
_entity_poly.pdbx_strand_id
1 'polypeptide(L)' 'MQSEAARWLYADQALALLSLSTATCVIYDHLTTLDEEVEHVWKRSRWSVVQVLFFVNRYAGDAMQLYAATCACPSI' A
#
# COMPACT_ATOMS: atom_id res chain seq x y z
N MET A 1 12.16 -30.41 -14.82
CA MET A 1 10.74 -30.12 -15.10
C MET A 1 9.90 -30.03 -13.82
N GLN A 2 9.66 -31.12 -13.06
CA GLN A 2 8.90 -31.07 -11.78
C GLN A 2 9.50 -30.09 -10.73
N SER A 3 10.84 -29.99 -10.67
CA SER A 3 11.56 -29.12 -9.74
C SER A 3 11.43 -27.63 -10.03
N GLU A 4 11.23 -27.24 -11.29
CA GLU A 4 11.11 -25.83 -11.69
C GLU A 4 9.71 -25.30 -11.41
N ALA A 5 8.68 -26.11 -11.68
CA ALA A 5 7.29 -25.78 -11.38
C ALA A 5 7.07 -25.52 -9.88
N ALA A 6 7.65 -26.36 -9.01
CA ALA A 6 7.59 -26.16 -7.56
C ALA A 6 8.23 -24.82 -7.13
N ARG A 7 9.35 -24.44 -7.75
CA ARG A 7 10.03 -23.16 -7.47
C ARG A 7 9.16 -21.94 -7.79
N TRP A 8 8.42 -21.98 -8.89
CA TRP A 8 7.50 -20.90 -9.26
C TRP A 8 6.32 -20.76 -8.31
N LEU A 9 5.75 -21.88 -7.84
CA LEU A 9 4.70 -21.89 -6.83
C LEU A 9 5.15 -21.28 -5.49
N TYR A 10 6.34 -21.65 -5.01
CA TYR A 10 6.88 -21.06 -3.78
C TYR A 10 7.20 -19.57 -3.94
N ALA A 11 7.69 -19.16 -5.12
CA ALA A 11 7.96 -17.76 -5.40
C ALA A 11 6.66 -16.93 -5.42
N ASP A 12 5.60 -17.44 -6.04
CA ASP A 12 4.28 -16.79 -6.08
C ASP A 12 3.68 -16.61 -4.68
N GLN A 13 3.71 -17.68 -3.87
CA GLN A 13 3.22 -17.63 -2.50
C GLN A 13 4.03 -16.67 -1.62
N ALA A 14 5.36 -16.62 -1.80
CA ALA A 14 6.21 -15.66 -1.10
C ALA A 14 5.90 -14.21 -1.51
N LEU A 15 5.67 -13.95 -2.80
CA LEU A 15 5.33 -12.62 -3.30
C LEU A 15 3.98 -12.13 -2.77
N ALA A 16 2.98 -13.01 -2.65
CA ALA A 16 1.68 -12.67 -2.08
C ALA A 16 1.80 -12.25 -0.61
N LEU A 17 2.51 -13.04 0.20
CA LEU A 17 2.75 -12.73 1.62
C LEU A 17 3.55 -11.44 1.80
N LEU A 18 4.58 -11.25 0.98
CA LEU A 18 5.38 -10.02 0.99
C LEU A 18 4.52 -8.81 0.63
N SER A 19 3.71 -8.90 -0.43
CA SER A 19 2.82 -7.81 -0.85
C SER A 19 1.83 -7.42 0.24
N LEU A 20 1.24 -8.41 0.93
CA LEU A 20 0.35 -8.16 2.08
C LEU A 20 1.08 -7.50 3.26
N SER A 21 2.30 -7.98 3.57
CA SER A 21 3.11 -7.41 4.65
C SER A 21 3.51 -5.96 4.35
N THR A 22 3.91 -5.67 3.11
CA THR A 22 4.27 -4.32 2.66
C THR A 22 3.05 -3.41 2.70
N ALA A 23 1.89 -3.84 2.19
CA ALA A 23 0.66 -3.06 2.29
C ALA A 23 0.29 -2.73 3.75
N THR A 24 0.41 -3.70 4.65
CA THR A 24 0.12 -3.50 6.08
C THR A 24 1.11 -2.52 6.73
N CYS A 25 2.42 -2.66 6.46
CA CYS A 25 3.44 -1.75 6.97
C CYS A 25 3.23 -0.32 6.46
N VAL A 26 2.92 -0.17 5.17
CA VAL A 26 2.62 1.11 4.54
C VAL A 26 1.43 1.74 5.24
N ILE A 27 0.28 1.08 5.32
CA ILE A 27 -0.91 1.62 6.02
C ILE A 27 -0.57 2.03 7.46
N TYR A 28 0.17 1.20 8.19
CA TYR A 28 0.53 1.48 9.58
C TYR A 28 1.40 2.75 9.70
N ASP A 29 2.45 2.87 8.88
CA ASP A 29 3.33 4.04 8.82
C ASP A 29 2.55 5.33 8.51
N HIS A 30 1.55 5.21 7.63
CA HIS A 30 0.67 6.33 7.27
C HIS A 30 -0.23 6.73 8.44
N LEU A 31 -0.85 5.77 9.14
CA LEU A 31 -1.69 6.07 10.30
C LEU A 31 -0.91 6.78 11.42
N THR A 32 0.36 6.43 11.64
CA THR A 32 1.21 7.11 12.63
C THR A 32 1.62 8.52 12.23
N THR A 33 1.75 8.82 10.94
CA THR A 33 2.15 10.15 10.44
C THR A 33 0.95 11.06 10.15
N LEU A 34 -0.25 10.48 10.00
CA LEU A 34 -1.49 11.21 9.74
C LEU A 34 -1.93 12.12 10.89
N ASP A 35 -1.61 11.78 12.13
CA ASP A 35 -1.92 12.61 13.29
C ASP A 35 -1.22 13.99 13.21
N GLU A 36 0.08 13.97 12.93
CA GLU A 36 0.88 15.19 12.68
C GLU A 36 0.46 15.91 11.39
N GLU A 37 0.10 15.18 10.33
CA GLU A 37 -0.42 15.79 9.11
C GLU A 37 -1.76 16.49 9.36
N VAL A 38 -2.70 15.91 10.11
CA VAL A 38 -3.97 16.56 10.45
C VAL A 38 -3.73 17.81 11.31
N GLU A 39 -2.85 17.74 12.30
CA GLU A 39 -2.53 18.89 13.14
C GLU A 39 -1.87 20.04 12.37
N HIS A 40 -0.95 19.75 11.44
CA HIS A 40 -0.18 20.78 10.73
C HIS A 40 -0.77 21.20 9.37
N VAL A 41 -1.43 20.30 8.65
CA VAL A 41 -2.05 20.54 7.33
C VAL A 41 -3.51 20.95 7.48
N TRP A 42 -4.32 20.28 8.33
CA TRP A 42 -5.76 20.55 8.37
C TRP A 42 -6.11 21.80 9.21
N LYS A 43 -5.30 22.17 10.20
CA LYS A 43 -5.45 23.45 10.91
C LYS A 43 -4.99 24.66 10.10
N ARG A 44 -4.30 24.48 8.97
CA ARG A 44 -3.91 25.60 8.09
C ARG A 44 -5.13 26.13 7.33
N SER A 45 -5.40 27.42 7.53
CA SER A 45 -6.55 28.15 6.95
C SER A 45 -6.59 28.21 5.40
N ARG A 46 -5.50 27.85 4.70
CA ARG A 46 -5.46 27.81 3.22
C ARG A 46 -5.14 26.39 2.75
N TRP A 47 -6.18 25.64 2.39
CA TRP A 47 -6.03 24.36 1.70
C TRP A 47 -5.35 24.61 0.34
N SER A 48 -4.08 24.19 0.22
CA SER A 48 -3.37 24.27 -1.06
C SER A 48 -3.73 23.05 -1.91
N VAL A 49 -3.98 23.27 -3.20
CA VAL A 49 -4.18 22.21 -4.20
C VAL A 49 -3.03 21.21 -4.18
N VAL A 50 -1.81 21.65 -3.85
CA VAL A 50 -0.62 20.80 -3.72
C VAL A 50 -0.78 19.79 -2.58
N GLN A 51 -1.43 20.15 -1.47
CA GLN A 51 -1.67 19.23 -0.36
C GLN A 51 -2.69 18.16 -0.75
N VAL A 52 -3.78 18.55 -1.43
CA VAL A 52 -4.76 17.59 -1.95
C VAL A 52 -4.13 16.68 -3.00
N LEU A 53 -3.30 17.22 -3.90
CA LEU A 53 -2.58 16.43 -4.89
C LEU A 53 -1.62 15.43 -4.24
N PHE A 54 -0.96 15.82 -3.15
CA PHE A 54 -0.08 14.94 -2.38
C PHE A 54 -0.86 13.81 -1.72
N PHE A 55 -1.99 14.12 -1.09
CA PHE A 55 -2.92 13.13 -0.55
C PHE A 55 -3.42 12.17 -1.64
N VAL A 56 -3.94 12.69 -2.76
CA VAL A 56 -4.45 11.83 -3.84
C VAL A 56 -3.36 10.95 -4.41
N ASN A 57 -2.15 11.47 -4.65
CA ASN A 57 -1.04 10.69 -5.17
C ASN A 57 -0.61 9.58 -4.19
N ARG A 58 -0.65 9.88 -2.89
CA ARG A 58 -0.27 8.94 -1.82
C ARG A 58 -1.32 7.84 -1.62
N TYR A 59 -2.58 8.21 -1.42
CA TYR A 59 -3.67 7.24 -1.21
C TYR A 59 -4.04 6.45 -2.47
N ALA A 60 -3.85 7.02 -3.67
CA ALA A 60 -4.01 6.26 -4.91
C ALA A 60 -2.90 5.22 -5.07
N GLY A 61 -1.65 5.55 -4.70
CA GLY A 61 -0.54 4.62 -4.68
C GLY A 61 -0.78 3.46 -3.71
N ASP A 62 -1.17 3.77 -2.48
CA ASP A 62 -1.47 2.77 -1.46
C ASP A 62 -2.68 1.91 -1.83
N ALA A 63 -3.74 2.52 -2.36
CA ALA A 63 -4.91 1.81 -2.85
C ALA A 63 -4.57 0.89 -4.03
N MET A 64 -3.67 1.32 -4.91
CA MET A 64 -3.18 0.49 -6.01
C MET A 64 -2.31 -0.67 -5.50
N GLN A 65 -1.52 -0.46 -4.46
CA GLN A 65 -0.71 -1.51 -3.84
C GLN A 65 -1.57 -2.55 -3.11
N LEU A 66 -2.62 -2.09 -2.41
CA LEU A 66 -3.67 -2.95 -1.84
C LEU A 66 -4.44 -3.71 -2.92
N TYR A 67 -4.81 -3.03 -4.01
CA TYR A 67 -5.49 -3.66 -5.14
C TYR A 67 -4.61 -4.71 -5.82
N ALA A 68 -3.31 -4.44 -5.97
CA ALA A 68 -2.36 -5.43 -6.47
C ALA A 68 -2.25 -6.63 -5.53
N ALA A 69 -2.26 -6.42 -4.20
CA ALA A 69 -2.24 -7.49 -3.22
C ALA A 69 -3.53 -8.34 -3.23
N THR A 70 -4.70 -7.73 -3.42
CA THR A 70 -5.98 -8.47 -3.52
C THR A 70 -6.15 -9.17 -4.86
N CYS A 71 -5.65 -8.60 -5.96
CA CYS A 71 -5.62 -9.26 -7.27
C CYS A 71 -4.55 -10.37 -7.36
N ALA A 72 -3.43 -10.26 -6.63
CA ALA A 72 -2.41 -11.29 -6.53
C ALA A 72 -2.87 -12.52 -5.73
N CYS A 73 -4.02 -12.45 -5.04
CA CYS A 73 -4.67 -13.59 -4.42
C CYS A 73 -6.04 -13.86 -5.07
N PRO A 74 -6.11 -14.50 -6.26
CA PRO A 74 -7.39 -14.87 -6.88
C PRO A 74 -7.97 -16.21 -6.36
N SER A 75 -7.32 -16.90 -5.42
CA SER A 75 -7.71 -18.27 -5.05
C SER A 75 -7.52 -18.52 -3.55
N ILE A 76 -8.53 -18.14 -2.75
CA ILE A 76 -8.93 -18.89 -1.56
C ILE A 76 -10.28 -19.55 -1.84
#